data_AF-U6L371-F1
#
_entry.id   AF-U6L371-F1
#
_cell.length_a   1.000
_cell.length_b   1.000
_cell.length_c   1.000
_cell.angle_alpha   90.00
_cell.angle_beta   90.00
_cell.angle_gamma   90.00
#
_symmetry.space_group_name_H-M   'P 1'
#
loop_
_entity.id
_entity.type
_entity.pdbx_description
1 polymer ?
#
loop_
_entity_poly.entity_id
_entity_poly.type
_entity_poly.pdbx_seq_one_letter_code
_entity_poly.pdbx_strand_id
1 'polypeptide(L)'
;MESPGELLGSSFVVLLQRPLLLQEALATRALLLLLLRDGSLQGLLRQLKRLMLFGSTHVVQEFRVLLLQRLQQHAAEQQQQTCGSRIVNLPSDSAAAEADLPAAAPAAAAAAAAQGSLCSDVEQLLQGALGALPSSSTAAQQQQQQKQQVLHFTCSMQSSVAAVTQPAAAAATAAAAAAAEAAVLLSGLRILPEAAPPLQLFLTPPVQERYSSIFVFLLRLDAALAALADCWVLRRQQQQQQQQQQQQFAARAAQLQQRLQHFLRAVFDFALTDAIEAEWTGFQGHVAAAAAAAAAGETGAAAAAAARKNSLSFFALVEAHARCAENVYTRS
;
A
#
# COMPACT_ATOMS: atom_id res chain seq x y z
N MET A 1 20.05 45.34 -40.88
CA MET A 1 20.22 44.45 -42.04
C MET A 1 20.27 43.04 -41.51
N GLU A 2 19.12 42.39 -41.43
CA GLU A 2 19.00 40.98 -41.07
C GLU A 2 19.42 40.13 -42.27
N SER A 3 20.21 39.09 -42.01
CA SER A 3 20.78 38.26 -43.06
C SER A 3 19.72 37.28 -43.60
N PRO A 4 19.58 37.11 -44.92
CA PRO A 4 18.54 36.24 -45.52
C PRO A 4 18.70 34.74 -45.20
N GLY A 5 19.77 34.34 -44.51
CA GLY A 5 20.00 32.95 -44.08
C GLY A 5 19.17 32.51 -42.87
N GLU A 6 18.74 33.42 -41.99
CA GLU A 6 18.01 33.09 -40.76
C GLU A 6 16.52 32.77 -41.01
N LEU A 7 15.95 33.29 -42.10
CA LEU A 7 14.55 33.03 -42.49
C LEU A 7 14.31 31.61 -43.04
N LEU A 8 15.33 30.99 -43.64
CA LEU A 8 15.25 29.62 -44.16
C LEU A 8 15.41 28.57 -43.05
N GLY A 9 16.29 28.82 -42.08
CA GLY A 9 16.50 27.92 -40.94
C GLY A 9 15.26 27.78 -40.05
N SER A 10 14.58 28.90 -39.76
CA SER A 10 13.34 28.89 -38.96
C SER A 10 12.19 28.17 -39.65
N SER A 11 12.06 28.29 -40.98
CA SER A 11 11.03 27.58 -41.76
C SER A 11 11.25 26.07 -41.80
N PHE A 12 12.50 25.60 -41.88
CA PHE A 12 12.82 24.16 -41.85
C PHE A 12 12.53 23.53 -40.48
N VAL A 13 12.81 24.23 -39.39
CA VAL A 13 12.47 23.76 -38.04
C VAL A 13 10.97 23.59 -37.89
N VAL A 14 10.16 24.54 -38.36
CA VAL A 14 8.69 24.45 -38.29
C VAL A 14 8.14 23.31 -39.17
N LEU A 15 8.75 23.06 -40.34
CA LEU A 15 8.35 21.98 -41.24
C LEU A 15 8.67 20.59 -40.68
N LEU A 16 9.77 20.43 -39.93
CA LEU A 16 10.12 19.17 -39.26
C LEU A 16 9.40 18.98 -37.93
N GLN A 17 9.05 20.08 -37.24
CA GLN A 17 8.34 20.02 -35.96
C GLN A 17 6.92 19.45 -36.10
N ARG A 18 6.18 19.82 -37.15
CA ARG A 18 4.80 19.33 -37.37
C ARG A 18 4.68 17.81 -37.52
N PRO A 19 5.47 17.11 -38.37
CA PRO A 19 5.37 15.66 -38.50
C PRO A 19 5.81 14.93 -37.23
N LEU A 20 6.80 15.45 -36.49
CA LEU A 20 7.22 14.87 -35.22
C LEU A 20 6.10 14.95 -34.16
N LEU A 21 5.47 16.12 -34.01
CA LEU A 21 4.33 16.29 -33.09
C LEU A 21 3.14 15.41 -33.48
N LEU A 22 2.89 15.24 -34.78
CA LEU A 22 1.82 14.37 -35.27
C LEU A 22 2.13 12.90 -35.02
N GLN A 23 3.37 12.46 -35.21
CA GLN A 23 3.81 11.10 -34.90
C GLN A 23 3.68 10.80 -33.41
N GLU A 24 4.10 11.72 -32.54
CA GLU A 24 3.95 11.59 -31.08
C GLU A 24 2.48 11.53 -30.66
N ALA A 25 1.63 12.39 -31.21
CA ALA A 25 0.19 12.39 -30.93
C ALA A 25 -0.48 11.07 -31.36
N LEU A 26 -0.09 10.52 -32.52
CA LEU A 26 -0.61 9.24 -32.99
C LEU A 26 -0.10 8.07 -32.13
N ALA A 27 1.18 8.07 -31.76
CA ALA A 27 1.77 7.02 -30.93
C ALA A 27 1.13 6.97 -29.53
N THR A 28 0.99 8.12 -28.87
CA THR A 28 0.36 8.23 -27.55
C THR A 28 -1.11 7.84 -27.57
N ARG A 29 -1.83 8.18 -28.65
CA ARG A 29 -3.22 7.77 -28.85
C ARG A 29 -3.36 6.27 -29.12
N ALA A 30 -2.49 5.69 -29.94
CA ALA A 30 -2.49 4.26 -30.20
C ALA A 30 -2.24 3.46 -28.91
N LEU A 31 -1.31 3.91 -28.08
CA LEU A 31 -1.02 3.29 -26.78
C LEU A 31 -2.21 3.38 -25.83
N LEU A 32 -2.87 4.54 -25.75
CA LEU A 32 -4.10 4.72 -24.96
C LEU A 32 -5.20 3.76 -25.43
N LEU A 33 -5.42 3.65 -26.74
CA LEU A 33 -6.41 2.74 -27.32
C LEU A 33 -6.13 1.28 -26.99
N LEU A 34 -4.87 0.83 -27.09
CA LEU A 34 -4.48 -0.53 -26.73
C LEU A 34 -4.80 -0.82 -25.26
N LEU A 35 -4.35 0.06 -24.36
CA LEU A 35 -4.55 -0.14 -22.91
C LEU A 35 -6.02 -0.12 -22.48
N LEU A 36 -6.83 0.73 -23.10
CA LEU A 36 -8.26 0.81 -22.79
C LEU A 36 -9.04 -0.35 -23.39
N ARG A 37 -8.69 -0.77 -24.62
CA ARG A 37 -9.36 -1.90 -25.30
C ARG A 37 -9.08 -3.23 -24.63
N ASP A 38 -7.85 -3.44 -24.17
CA ASP A 38 -7.46 -4.66 -23.46
C ASP A 38 -8.05 -4.69 -22.03
N GLY A 39 -8.60 -3.57 -21.55
CA GLY A 39 -9.12 -3.43 -20.19
C GLY A 39 -8.05 -3.55 -19.10
N SER A 40 -6.78 -3.67 -19.47
CA SER A 40 -5.65 -3.91 -18.58
C SER A 40 -5.45 -2.74 -17.62
N LEU A 41 -5.59 -1.50 -18.12
CA LEU A 41 -5.55 -0.30 -17.29
C LEU A 41 -6.68 -0.27 -16.26
N GLN A 42 -7.91 -0.59 -16.68
CA GLN A 42 -9.06 -0.58 -15.76
C GLN A 42 -8.95 -1.72 -14.74
N GLY A 43 -8.41 -2.87 -15.15
CA GLY A 43 -8.07 -3.99 -14.27
C GLY A 43 -7.05 -3.59 -13.21
N LEU A 44 -5.94 -2.97 -13.63
CA LEU A 44 -4.89 -2.47 -12.73
C LEU A 44 -5.47 -1.47 -11.72
N LEU A 45 -6.16 -0.43 -12.19
CA LEU A 45 -6.72 0.61 -11.33
C LEU A 45 -7.73 0.03 -10.32
N ARG A 46 -8.52 -0.95 -10.76
CA ARG A 46 -9.47 -1.65 -9.87
C ARG A 46 -8.75 -2.49 -8.82
N GLN A 47 -7.71 -3.23 -9.19
CA GLN A 47 -6.90 -4.02 -8.25
C GLN A 47 -6.19 -3.12 -7.24
N LEU A 48 -5.58 -2.03 -7.73
CA LEU A 48 -4.90 -1.02 -6.92
C LEU A 48 -5.84 -0.40 -5.89
N LYS A 49 -7.04 0.05 -6.31
CA LYS A 49 -8.04 0.59 -5.38
C LYS A 49 -8.51 -0.45 -4.36
N ARG A 50 -8.79 -1.68 -4.79
CA ARG A 50 -9.30 -2.72 -3.89
C ARG A 50 -8.29 -3.09 -2.81
N LEU A 51 -7.03 -3.31 -3.18
CA LEU A 51 -6.01 -3.77 -2.22
C LEU A 51 -5.28 -2.63 -1.52
N MET A 52 -4.72 -1.67 -2.26
CA MET A 52 -3.89 -0.61 -1.68
C MET A 52 -4.71 0.49 -1.01
N LEU A 53 -5.94 0.73 -1.48
CA LEU A 53 -6.83 1.78 -0.94
C LEU A 53 -8.05 1.22 -0.20
N PHE A 54 -7.96 -0.03 0.29
CA PHE A 54 -8.98 -0.67 1.16
C PHE A 54 -10.41 -0.68 0.58
N GLY A 55 -10.54 -0.92 -0.73
CA GLY A 55 -11.86 -1.02 -1.37
C GLY A 55 -12.77 -2.03 -0.67
N SER A 56 -14.08 -1.74 -0.67
CA SER A 56 -15.10 -2.45 0.10
C SER A 56 -15.45 -3.84 -0.47
N THR A 57 -14.53 -4.79 -0.39
CA THR A 57 -14.79 -6.20 -0.73
C THR A 57 -14.51 -7.10 0.48
N HIS A 58 -15.31 -8.14 0.64
CA HIS A 58 -15.13 -9.13 1.72
C HIS A 58 -13.72 -9.73 1.72
N VAL A 59 -13.21 -10.06 0.53
CA VAL A 59 -11.87 -10.61 0.33
C VAL A 59 -10.77 -9.70 0.89
N VAL A 60 -10.90 -8.38 0.71
CA VAL A 60 -9.93 -7.42 1.24
C VAL A 60 -10.02 -7.37 2.77
N GLN A 61 -11.22 -7.43 3.34
CA GLN A 61 -11.40 -7.47 4.79
C GLN A 61 -10.77 -8.73 5.41
N GLU A 62 -11.02 -9.90 4.82
CA GLU A 62 -10.42 -11.16 5.25
C GLU A 62 -8.89 -11.11 5.14
N PHE A 63 -8.37 -10.60 4.02
CA PHE A 63 -6.94 -10.41 3.83
C PHE A 63 -6.32 -9.53 4.92
N ARG A 64 -6.96 -8.41 5.29
CA ARG A 64 -6.46 -7.53 6.35
C ARG A 64 -6.38 -8.24 7.69
N VAL A 65 -7.43 -8.98 8.04
CA VAL A 65 -7.46 -9.76 9.28
C VAL A 65 -6.34 -10.81 9.29
N LEU A 66 -6.17 -11.55 8.19
CA LEU A 66 -5.11 -12.56 8.06
C LEU A 66 -3.70 -11.92 8.13
N LEU A 67 -3.52 -10.78 7.49
CA LEU A 67 -2.26 -10.03 7.52
C LEU A 67 -1.92 -9.58 8.94
N LEU A 68 -2.87 -8.97 9.65
CA LEU A 68 -2.68 -8.55 11.04
C LEU A 68 -2.40 -9.75 11.95
N GLN A 69 -3.10 -10.87 11.75
CA GLN A 69 -2.89 -12.10 12.50
C GLN A 69 -1.47 -12.66 12.28
N ARG A 70 -0.99 -12.70 11.02
CA ARG A 70 0.37 -13.15 10.72
C ARG A 70 1.44 -12.25 11.32
N LEU A 71 1.23 -10.93 11.28
CA LEU A 71 2.15 -9.98 11.92
C LEU A 71 2.21 -10.17 13.44
N GLN A 72 1.08 -10.43 14.09
CA GLN A 72 1.03 -10.74 15.53
C GLN A 72 1.71 -12.06 15.86
N GLN A 73 1.55 -13.10 15.02
CA GLN A 73 2.24 -14.39 15.19
C GLN A 73 3.75 -14.23 15.09
N HIS A 74 4.23 -13.53 14.05
CA HIS A 74 5.66 -13.27 13.89
C HIS A 74 6.25 -12.43 15.04
N ALA A 75 5.50 -11.43 15.52
CA ALA A 75 5.89 -10.65 16.71
C ALA A 75 6.05 -11.54 17.96
N ALA A 76 5.13 -12.49 18.17
CA ALA A 76 5.21 -13.43 19.29
C ALA A 76 6.40 -14.40 19.15
N GLU A 77 6.68 -14.88 17.94
CA GLU A 77 7.82 -15.76 17.65
C GLU A 77 9.16 -15.04 17.86
N GLN A 78 9.29 -13.78 17.43
CA GLN A 78 10.49 -12.98 17.65
C GLN A 78 10.74 -12.70 19.13
N GLN A 79 9.69 -12.46 19.92
CA GLN A 79 9.82 -12.32 21.37
C GLN A 79 10.30 -13.62 22.02
N GLN A 80 9.77 -14.78 21.62
CA GLN A 80 10.22 -16.07 22.15
C GLN A 80 11.68 -16.36 21.80
N GLN A 81 12.13 -16.06 20.60
CA GLN A 81 13.53 -16.25 20.20
C GLN A 81 14.47 -15.32 20.97
N THR A 82 14.09 -14.05 21.17
CA THR A 82 14.90 -13.08 21.92
C THR A 82 15.01 -13.45 23.40
N CYS A 83 13.94 -13.96 24.00
CA CYS A 83 13.94 -14.46 25.38
C CYS A 83 14.68 -15.80 25.52
N GLY A 84 14.52 -16.71 24.56
CA GLY A 84 15.16 -18.04 24.57
C GLY A 84 16.68 -17.97 24.34
N SER A 85 17.13 -17.06 23.47
CA SER A 85 18.56 -16.92 23.18
C SER A 85 19.35 -16.23 24.30
N ARG A 86 18.67 -15.61 25.29
CA ARG A 86 19.31 -15.05 26.50
C ARG A 86 19.59 -16.08 27.60
N ILE A 87 18.97 -17.26 27.55
CA ILE A 87 19.09 -18.27 28.63
C ILE A 87 20.20 -19.30 28.36
N VAL A 88 20.70 -19.44 27.12
CA VAL A 88 21.71 -20.47 26.79
C VAL A 88 23.16 -20.00 26.98
N ASN A 89 23.40 -18.71 27.25
CA ASN A 89 24.74 -18.19 27.57
C ASN A 89 24.84 -17.71 29.03
N LEU A 90 24.59 -18.61 29.99
CA LEU A 90 25.34 -18.54 31.26
C LEU A 90 26.53 -19.49 31.14
N PRO A 91 27.77 -18.99 30.97
CA PRO A 91 28.94 -19.82 31.20
C PRO A 91 29.00 -20.15 32.69
N SER A 92 28.68 -21.40 33.04
CA SER A 92 29.18 -21.97 34.29
C SER A 92 30.71 -21.92 34.26
N ASP A 93 31.25 -21.30 35.30
CA ASP A 93 32.66 -21.16 35.67
C ASP A 93 33.66 -22.03 34.90
N SER A 94 34.55 -21.38 34.14
CA SER A 94 35.96 -21.80 34.00
C SER A 94 36.80 -20.64 33.47
N ALA A 95 37.98 -20.53 34.05
CA ALA A 95 38.90 -19.42 34.01
C ALA A 95 39.51 -19.09 32.63
N ALA A 96 39.92 -17.82 32.51
CA ALA A 96 41.07 -17.29 31.78
C ALA A 96 41.02 -17.14 30.24
N ALA A 97 41.52 -15.96 29.84
CA ALA A 97 42.17 -15.59 28.57
C ALA A 97 41.30 -15.17 27.37
N GLU A 98 41.45 -13.88 27.04
CA GLU A 98 41.49 -13.23 25.72
C GLU A 98 40.77 -13.88 24.52
N ALA A 99 39.73 -13.21 24.01
CA ALA A 99 39.52 -12.96 22.59
C ALA A 99 38.34 -12.00 22.35
N ASP A 100 38.66 -10.79 21.90
CA ASP A 100 37.73 -9.84 21.27
C ASP A 100 37.25 -10.40 19.91
N LEU A 101 35.98 -10.82 19.81
CA LEU A 101 35.29 -11.02 18.52
C LEU A 101 33.76 -10.76 18.64
N PRO A 102 33.11 -10.18 17.62
CA PRO A 102 31.77 -9.60 17.74
C PRO A 102 30.66 -10.65 17.55
N ALA A 103 29.99 -11.04 18.64
CA ALA A 103 28.83 -11.95 18.62
C ALA A 103 27.52 -11.34 18.04
N ALA A 104 27.58 -10.14 17.46
CA ALA A 104 26.40 -9.43 16.91
C ALA A 104 25.99 -9.91 15.51
N ALA A 105 26.90 -10.50 14.74
CA ALA A 105 26.64 -10.92 13.35
C ALA A 105 25.61 -12.06 13.17
N PRO A 106 25.60 -13.15 13.97
CA PRO A 106 24.65 -14.24 13.76
C PRO A 106 23.21 -13.87 14.19
N ALA A 107 23.05 -13.02 15.21
CA ALA A 107 21.74 -12.53 15.65
C ALA A 107 21.10 -11.58 14.63
N ALA A 108 21.90 -10.70 14.00
CA ALA A 108 21.44 -9.84 12.92
C ALA A 108 21.05 -10.64 11.66
N ALA A 109 21.80 -11.70 11.32
CA ALA A 109 21.48 -12.58 10.20
C ALA A 109 20.20 -13.39 10.43
N ALA A 110 19.97 -13.89 11.65
CA ALA A 110 18.74 -14.59 12.00
C ALA A 110 17.51 -13.67 11.99
N ALA A 111 17.65 -12.42 12.47
CA ALA A 111 16.60 -11.41 12.40
C ALA A 111 16.28 -11.02 10.94
N ALA A 112 17.30 -10.86 10.09
CA ALA A 112 17.11 -10.59 8.66
C ALA A 112 16.42 -11.75 7.93
N ALA A 113 16.77 -13.00 8.27
CA ALA A 113 16.11 -14.18 7.70
C ALA A 113 14.63 -14.29 8.12
N ALA A 114 14.31 -14.01 9.40
CA ALA A 114 12.94 -14.00 9.90
C ALA A 114 12.10 -12.84 9.30
N GLN A 115 12.72 -11.69 9.04
CA GLN A 115 12.06 -10.61 8.29
C GLN A 115 11.83 -11.00 6.83
N GLY A 116 12.78 -11.71 6.21
CA GLY A 116 12.63 -12.24 4.86
C GLY A 116 11.46 -13.22 4.73
N SER A 117 11.27 -14.13 5.69
CA SER A 117 10.13 -15.06 5.69
C SER A 117 8.79 -14.35 5.86
N LEU A 118 8.72 -13.34 6.74
CA LEU A 118 7.51 -12.53 6.89
C LEU A 118 7.18 -11.80 5.59
N CYS A 119 8.16 -11.20 4.90
CA CYS A 119 7.93 -10.55 3.60
C CYS A 119 7.38 -11.55 2.56
N SER A 120 7.95 -12.75 2.46
CA SER A 120 7.45 -13.76 1.51
C SER A 120 6.02 -14.21 1.85
N ASP A 121 5.68 -14.33 3.13
CA ASP A 121 4.34 -14.71 3.56
C ASP A 121 3.32 -13.61 3.24
N VAL A 122 3.70 -12.34 3.46
CA VAL A 122 2.87 -11.18 3.11
C VAL A 122 2.65 -11.10 1.60
N GLU A 123 3.67 -11.34 0.79
CA GLU A 123 3.56 -11.40 -0.68
C GLU A 123 2.62 -12.52 -1.13
N GLN A 124 2.73 -13.72 -0.53
CA GLN A 124 1.84 -14.84 -0.83
C GLN A 124 0.39 -14.53 -0.45
N LEU A 125 0.16 -13.87 0.69
CA LEU A 125 -1.18 -13.41 1.09
C LEU A 125 -1.75 -12.38 0.12
N LEU A 126 -0.95 -11.41 -0.32
CA LEU A 126 -1.36 -10.41 -1.31
C LEU A 126 -1.68 -11.05 -2.67
N GLN A 127 -0.87 -12.00 -3.11
CA GLN A 127 -1.09 -12.75 -4.36
C GLN A 127 -2.34 -13.64 -4.25
N GLY A 128 -2.56 -14.28 -3.09
CA GLY A 128 -3.77 -15.04 -2.80
C GLY A 128 -5.02 -14.17 -2.82
N ALA A 129 -4.95 -12.98 -2.20
CA ALA A 129 -6.05 -12.01 -2.20
C ALA A 129 -6.36 -11.50 -3.62
N LEU A 130 -5.34 -11.21 -4.43
CA LEU A 130 -5.49 -10.87 -5.85
C LEU A 130 -6.22 -11.97 -6.63
N GLY A 131 -5.86 -13.23 -6.41
CA GLY A 131 -6.48 -14.39 -7.08
C GLY A 131 -7.92 -14.64 -6.64
N ALA A 132 -8.26 -14.31 -5.39
CA ALA A 132 -9.61 -14.46 -4.84
C ALA A 132 -10.55 -13.30 -5.22
N LEU A 133 -10.04 -12.18 -5.76
CA LEU A 133 -10.89 -11.10 -6.24
C LEU A 133 -11.76 -11.62 -7.40
N PRO A 134 -13.08 -11.36 -7.39
CA PRO A 134 -13.95 -11.74 -8.49
C PRO A 134 -13.52 -10.97 -9.74
N SER A 135 -12.71 -11.65 -10.55
CA SER A 135 -12.49 -11.35 -11.94
C SER A 135 -13.62 -12.05 -12.67
N SER A 136 -14.38 -11.31 -13.47
CA SER A 136 -15.62 -11.76 -14.10
C SER A 136 -15.40 -12.83 -15.19
N SER A 137 -14.76 -13.96 -14.88
CA SER A 137 -14.58 -15.04 -15.82
C SER A 137 -14.59 -16.45 -15.20
N THR A 138 -15.14 -17.37 -15.98
CA THR A 138 -15.44 -18.76 -15.66
C THR A 138 -14.17 -19.62 -15.45
N ALA A 139 -14.31 -20.70 -14.66
CA ALA A 139 -13.26 -21.62 -14.22
C ALA A 139 -12.30 -22.16 -15.30
N ALA A 140 -12.66 -22.11 -16.60
CA ALA A 140 -11.77 -22.49 -17.70
C ALA A 140 -10.61 -21.49 -17.98
N GLN A 141 -10.63 -20.28 -17.40
CA GLN A 141 -9.59 -19.25 -17.60
C GLN A 141 -8.49 -19.20 -16.52
N GLN A 142 -8.55 -20.01 -15.46
CA GLN A 142 -7.59 -19.95 -14.36
C GLN A 142 -6.14 -20.27 -14.76
N GLN A 143 -5.92 -21.14 -15.74
CA GLN A 143 -4.56 -21.45 -16.25
C GLN A 143 -3.97 -20.34 -17.14
N GLN A 144 -4.81 -19.50 -17.74
CA GLN A 144 -4.38 -18.35 -18.55
C GLN A 144 -4.25 -17.07 -17.70
N GLN A 145 -4.93 -17.00 -16.56
CA GLN A 145 -4.86 -15.88 -15.59
C GLN A 145 -3.53 -15.76 -14.86
N GLN A 146 -2.77 -16.84 -14.65
CA GLN A 146 -1.41 -16.74 -14.11
C GLN A 146 -0.47 -15.93 -15.02
N LYS A 147 -0.74 -15.88 -16.34
CA LYS A 147 -0.01 -15.02 -17.29
C LYS A 147 -0.57 -13.60 -17.41
N GLN A 148 -1.67 -13.29 -16.72
CA GLN A 148 -2.33 -11.97 -16.77
C GLN A 148 -2.51 -11.36 -15.38
N GLN A 149 -1.64 -11.71 -14.41
CA GLN A 149 -1.52 -10.88 -13.22
C GLN A 149 -0.93 -9.54 -13.66
N VAL A 150 -1.79 -8.53 -13.75
CA VAL A 150 -1.42 -7.17 -14.16
C VAL A 150 -0.64 -6.47 -13.05
N LEU A 151 -0.88 -6.88 -11.80
CA LEU A 151 -0.29 -6.32 -10.61
C LEU A 151 0.45 -7.39 -9.81
N HIS A 152 1.70 -7.10 -9.48
CA HIS A 152 2.55 -7.85 -8.57
C HIS A 152 2.88 -6.96 -7.36
N PHE A 153 3.28 -7.57 -6.25
CA PHE A 153 3.68 -6.85 -5.05
C PHE A 153 5.04 -7.31 -4.61
N THR A 154 5.90 -6.35 -4.27
CA THR A 154 7.17 -6.61 -3.59
C THR A 154 7.10 -6.07 -2.17
N CYS A 155 7.44 -6.91 -1.21
CA CYS A 155 7.42 -6.58 0.21
C CYS A 155 8.85 -6.44 0.74
N SER A 156 9.09 -5.37 1.47
CA SER A 156 10.37 -5.14 2.15
C SER A 156 10.13 -4.61 3.55
N MET A 157 11.04 -4.95 4.47
CA MET A 157 11.09 -4.37 5.80
C MET A 157 12.16 -3.29 5.81
N GLN A 158 11.78 -2.07 6.17
CA GLN A 158 12.74 -1.04 6.50
C GLN A 158 13.37 -1.40 7.84
N SER A 159 14.68 -1.57 7.84
CA SER A 159 15.45 -1.77 9.07
C SER A 159 15.40 -0.50 9.90
N SER A 160 14.42 -0.40 10.80
CA SER A 160 14.34 0.68 11.77
C SER A 160 15.34 0.40 12.88
N VAL A 161 16.51 1.04 12.83
CA VAL A 161 17.43 1.14 13.97
C VAL A 161 16.83 2.12 14.98
N ALA A 162 15.76 1.70 15.65
CA ALA A 162 15.21 2.40 16.79
C ALA A 162 14.89 1.35 17.85
N ALA A 163 15.89 1.07 18.68
CA ALA A 163 15.68 0.47 19.98
C ALA A 163 14.73 1.39 20.76
N VAL A 164 13.44 1.10 20.68
CA VAL A 164 12.48 1.65 21.62
C VAL A 164 12.65 0.85 22.90
N THR A 165 13.63 1.23 23.70
CA THR A 165 13.58 1.00 25.15
C THR A 165 12.44 1.85 25.70
N GLN A 166 11.21 1.36 25.56
CA GLN A 166 10.10 1.87 26.36
C GLN A 166 9.97 1.05 27.65
N PRO A 167 9.67 1.74 28.77
CA PRO A 167 9.73 1.16 30.08
C PRO A 167 8.70 0.03 30.18
N ALA A 168 9.14 -1.10 30.70
CA ALA A 168 8.27 -2.15 31.18
C ALA A 168 7.30 -1.53 32.21
N ALA A 169 6.13 -1.10 31.74
CA ALA A 169 4.98 -0.96 32.61
C ALA A 169 4.64 -2.39 33.03
N ALA A 170 5.09 -2.74 34.24
CA ALA A 170 4.92 -4.02 34.89
C ALA A 170 3.43 -4.31 35.16
N ALA A 171 2.70 -4.62 34.09
CA ALA A 171 1.32 -5.14 34.06
C ALA A 171 0.85 -5.50 32.64
N ALA A 172 1.70 -5.39 31.60
CA ALA A 172 1.30 -5.75 30.24
C ALA A 172 1.24 -7.28 30.10
N THR A 173 0.07 -7.82 29.75
CA THR A 173 -0.08 -9.22 29.33
C THR A 173 0.80 -9.49 28.10
N ALA A 174 1.22 -10.74 27.91
CA ALA A 174 2.02 -11.14 26.74
C ALA A 174 1.36 -10.71 25.41
N ALA A 175 0.03 -10.65 25.35
CA ALA A 175 -0.73 -10.15 24.20
C ALA A 175 -0.51 -8.65 23.92
N ALA A 176 -0.41 -7.82 24.96
CA ALA A 176 -0.14 -6.38 24.78
C ALA A 176 1.30 -6.11 24.31
N ALA A 177 2.25 -6.91 24.79
CA ALA A 177 3.64 -6.85 24.32
C ALA A 177 3.76 -7.31 22.85
N ALA A 178 3.05 -8.37 22.45
CA ALA A 178 3.01 -8.82 21.05
C ALA A 178 2.35 -7.80 20.13
N ALA A 179 1.28 -7.12 20.60
CA ALA A 179 0.62 -6.06 19.83
C ALA A 179 1.51 -4.83 19.63
N ALA A 180 2.31 -4.45 20.63
CA ALA A 180 3.28 -3.36 20.52
C ALA A 180 4.38 -3.69 19.50
N GLU A 181 4.92 -4.91 19.54
CA GLU A 181 5.93 -5.37 18.59
C GLU A 181 5.36 -5.48 17.17
N ALA A 182 4.12 -5.97 17.02
CA ALA A 182 3.42 -5.97 15.73
C ALA A 182 3.23 -4.55 15.17
N ALA A 183 3.01 -3.54 16.02
CA ALA A 183 2.94 -2.14 15.60
C ALA A 183 4.30 -1.60 15.10
N VAL A 184 5.42 -2.07 15.67
CA VAL A 184 6.78 -1.77 15.20
C VAL A 184 7.02 -2.43 13.84
N LEU A 185 6.65 -3.71 13.67
CA LEU A 185 6.75 -4.41 12.38
C LEU A 185 5.89 -3.74 11.29
N LEU A 186 4.65 -3.35 11.63
CA LEU A 186 3.79 -2.53 10.76
C LEU A 186 4.41 -1.18 10.40
N SER A 187 5.35 -0.69 11.23
CA SER A 187 6.04 0.55 10.97
C SER A 187 7.20 0.42 9.98
N GLY A 188 7.85 -0.74 9.96
CA GLY A 188 8.88 -1.08 8.98
C GLY A 188 8.35 -1.64 7.67
N LEU A 189 7.11 -2.13 7.63
CA LEU A 189 6.51 -2.77 6.44
C LEU A 189 6.37 -1.80 5.26
N ARG A 190 6.92 -2.16 4.11
CA ARG A 190 6.80 -1.44 2.84
C ARG A 190 6.34 -2.41 1.75
N ILE A 191 5.17 -2.16 1.17
CA ILE A 191 4.55 -2.98 0.12
C ILE A 191 4.46 -2.13 -1.15
N LEU A 192 5.22 -2.49 -2.17
CA LEU A 192 5.29 -1.76 -3.43
C LEU A 192 4.48 -2.49 -4.51
N PRO A 193 3.48 -1.81 -5.11
CA PRO A 193 2.77 -2.35 -6.26
C PRO A 193 3.63 -2.21 -7.53
N GLU A 194 3.82 -3.32 -8.25
CA GLU A 194 4.54 -3.39 -9.52
C GLU A 194 3.59 -3.86 -10.63
N ALA A 195 3.78 -3.36 -11.85
CA ALA A 195 2.99 -3.75 -13.01
C ALA A 195 3.90 -4.05 -14.21
N ALA A 196 3.45 -4.96 -15.07
CA ALA A 196 4.16 -5.27 -16.31
C ALA A 196 4.16 -4.06 -17.28
N PRO A 197 5.19 -3.90 -18.12
CA PRO A 197 5.17 -2.91 -19.20
C PRO A 197 3.97 -3.13 -20.14
N PRO A 198 3.29 -2.07 -20.62
CA PRO A 198 3.61 -0.64 -20.49
C PRO A 198 2.94 0.05 -19.28
N LEU A 199 2.22 -0.69 -18.43
CA LEU A 199 1.46 -0.12 -17.31
C LEU A 199 2.34 0.39 -16.16
N GLN A 200 3.61 -0.01 -16.14
CA GLN A 200 4.61 0.52 -15.20
C GLN A 200 4.69 2.06 -15.21
N LEU A 201 4.37 2.72 -16.33
CA LEU A 201 4.35 4.18 -16.42
C LEU A 201 3.31 4.82 -15.49
N PHE A 202 2.24 4.11 -15.10
CA PHE A 202 1.29 4.57 -14.09
C PHE A 202 1.80 4.41 -12.66
N LEU A 203 2.69 3.44 -12.44
CA LEU A 203 3.28 3.12 -11.14
C LEU A 203 4.73 3.55 -11.11
N THR A 204 4.99 4.85 -11.23
CA THR A 204 6.34 5.38 -11.03
C THR A 204 6.77 5.20 -9.58
N PRO A 205 8.09 5.09 -9.28
CA PRO A 205 8.59 4.91 -7.91
C PRO A 205 7.97 5.85 -6.85
N PRO A 206 7.82 7.18 -7.07
CA PRO A 206 7.19 8.05 -6.07
C PRO A 206 5.71 7.74 -5.85
N VAL A 207 5.00 7.27 -6.88
CA VAL A 207 3.58 6.90 -6.78
C VAL A 207 3.43 5.59 -6.01
N GLN A 208 4.30 4.60 -6.25
CA GLN A 208 4.33 3.34 -5.51
C GLN A 208 4.57 3.58 -4.01
N GLU A 209 5.53 4.45 -3.67
CA GLU A 209 5.82 4.83 -2.28
C GLU A 209 4.62 5.46 -1.59
N ARG A 210 3.91 6.38 -2.28
CA ARG A 210 2.69 7.00 -1.75
C ARG A 210 1.61 5.95 -1.47
N TYR A 211 1.38 5.02 -2.39
CA TYR A 211 0.43 3.93 -2.17
C TYR A 211 0.83 3.03 -1.00
N SER A 212 2.11 2.69 -0.88
CA SER A 212 2.61 1.93 0.29
C SER A 212 2.34 2.67 1.59
N SER A 213 2.60 3.97 1.65
CA SER A 213 2.38 4.77 2.86
C SER A 213 0.90 4.88 3.22
N ILE A 214 0.03 5.12 2.23
CA ILE A 214 -1.44 5.13 2.43
C ILE A 214 -1.91 3.77 2.96
N PHE A 215 -1.48 2.67 2.34
CA PHE A 215 -1.85 1.32 2.76
C PHE A 215 -1.44 1.04 4.22
N VAL A 216 -0.20 1.34 4.58
CA VAL A 216 0.31 1.13 5.93
C VAL A 216 -0.43 2.00 6.94
N PHE A 217 -0.72 3.26 6.60
CA PHE A 217 -1.52 4.14 7.46
C PHE A 217 -2.92 3.56 7.74
N LEU A 218 -3.63 3.14 6.69
CA LEU A 218 -4.95 2.52 6.83
C LEU A 218 -4.89 1.22 7.63
N LEU A 219 -3.86 0.41 7.42
CA LEU A 219 -3.66 -0.85 8.14
C LEU A 219 -3.40 -0.60 9.64
N ARG A 220 -2.66 0.46 9.99
CA ARG A 220 -2.45 0.85 11.39
C ARG A 220 -3.74 1.34 12.05
N LEU A 221 -4.57 2.10 11.34
CA LEU A 221 -5.88 2.51 11.84
C LEU A 221 -6.79 1.30 12.08
N ASP A 222 -6.83 0.34 11.14
CA ASP A 222 -7.59 -0.90 11.27
C ASP A 222 -7.10 -1.74 12.46
N ALA A 223 -5.77 -1.87 12.62
CA ALA A 223 -5.16 -2.55 13.76
C ALA A 223 -5.50 -1.87 15.10
N ALA A 224 -5.48 -0.53 15.15
CA ALA A 224 -5.84 0.22 16.34
C ALA A 224 -7.32 0.05 16.71
N LEU A 225 -8.22 0.05 15.72
CA LEU A 225 -9.64 -0.23 15.90
C LEU A 225 -9.87 -1.66 16.41
N ALA A 226 -9.16 -2.65 15.86
CA ALA A 226 -9.22 -4.04 16.31
C ALA A 226 -8.73 -4.19 17.75
N ALA A 227 -7.58 -3.60 18.10
CA ALA A 227 -7.03 -3.64 19.45
C ALA A 227 -8.00 -3.01 20.48
N LEU A 228 -8.67 -1.91 20.12
CA LEU A 228 -9.69 -1.30 20.98
C LEU A 228 -10.92 -2.20 21.16
N ALA A 229 -11.31 -2.97 20.15
CA ALA A 229 -12.39 -3.95 20.28
C ALA A 229 -11.98 -5.09 21.24
N ASP A 230 -10.75 -5.60 21.13
CA ASP A 230 -10.26 -6.69 21.99
C ASP A 230 -10.12 -6.25 23.46
N CYS A 231 -9.63 -5.02 23.69
CA CYS A 231 -9.58 -4.44 25.04
C CYS A 231 -10.97 -4.38 25.70
N TRP A 232 -12.04 -4.16 24.92
CA TRP A 232 -13.41 -4.18 25.44
C TRP A 232 -13.81 -5.57 25.93
N VAL A 233 -13.53 -6.61 25.14
CA VAL A 233 -13.86 -8.00 25.47
C VAL A 233 -13.12 -8.44 26.73
N LEU A 234 -11.82 -8.16 26.81
CA LEU A 234 -11.00 -8.48 27.99
C LEU A 234 -11.48 -7.74 29.24
N ARG A 235 -11.82 -6.45 29.13
CA ARG A 235 -12.34 -5.68 30.27
C ARG A 235 -13.68 -6.24 30.75
N ARG A 236 -14.58 -6.61 29.83
CA ARG A 236 -15.88 -7.21 30.18
C ARG A 236 -15.69 -8.51 30.97
N GLN A 237 -14.68 -9.32 30.64
CA GLN A 237 -14.34 -10.52 31.40
C GLN A 237 -13.80 -10.19 32.79
N GLN A 238 -12.89 -9.22 32.93
CA GLN A 238 -12.37 -8.79 34.24
C GLN A 238 -13.46 -8.18 35.14
N GLN A 239 -14.40 -7.43 34.56
CA GLN A 239 -15.45 -6.75 35.32
C GLN A 239 -16.42 -7.73 36.00
N GLN A 240 -16.53 -8.97 35.52
CA GLN A 240 -17.30 -10.03 36.19
C GLN A 240 -16.61 -10.57 37.45
N GLN A 241 -15.29 -10.36 37.61
CA GLN A 241 -14.50 -10.91 38.72
C GLN A 241 -14.19 -9.89 39.83
N GLN A 242 -14.35 -8.58 39.61
CA GLN A 242 -13.93 -7.53 40.57
C GLN A 242 -15.10 -6.73 41.20
N GLN A 243 -14.95 -6.40 42.49
CA GLN A 243 -15.94 -5.76 43.37
C GLN A 243 -16.20 -4.26 43.09
N GLN A 244 -17.26 -3.73 43.72
CA GLN A 244 -17.88 -2.40 43.54
C GLN A 244 -16.93 -1.18 43.44
N GLN A 245 -15.78 -1.15 44.13
CA GLN A 245 -14.87 0.01 44.08
C GLN A 245 -14.25 0.26 42.70
N GLN A 246 -14.05 -0.79 41.89
CA GLN A 246 -13.48 -0.62 40.54
C GLN A 246 -14.53 -0.25 39.48
N GLN A 247 -15.82 -0.26 39.81
CA GLN A 247 -16.88 0.04 38.85
C GLN A 247 -16.82 1.49 38.35
N GLN A 248 -16.44 2.45 39.21
CA GLN A 248 -16.32 3.86 38.82
C GLN A 248 -15.17 4.10 37.84
N PHE A 249 -14.01 3.47 38.06
CA PHE A 249 -12.89 3.54 37.13
C PHE A 249 -13.20 2.83 35.81
N ALA A 250 -13.86 1.67 35.87
CA ALA A 250 -14.30 0.94 34.70
C ALA A 250 -15.26 1.76 33.83
N ALA A 251 -16.21 2.48 34.45
CA ALA A 251 -17.15 3.35 33.73
C ALA A 251 -16.46 4.51 33.01
N ARG A 252 -15.52 5.21 33.68
CA ARG A 252 -14.75 6.30 33.04
C ARG A 252 -13.86 5.77 31.91
N ALA A 253 -13.21 4.64 32.11
CA ALA A 253 -12.37 4.01 31.09
C ALA A 253 -13.19 3.52 29.88
N ALA A 254 -14.41 3.02 30.10
CA ALA A 254 -15.33 2.65 29.02
C ALA A 254 -15.75 3.87 28.19
N GLN A 255 -16.05 4.99 28.85
CA GLN A 255 -16.39 6.25 28.18
C GLN A 255 -15.23 6.78 27.32
N LEU A 256 -14.00 6.76 27.84
CA LEU A 256 -12.81 7.17 27.09
C LEU A 256 -12.59 6.27 25.86
N GLN A 257 -12.71 4.96 26.04
CA GLN A 257 -12.55 3.99 24.96
C GLN A 257 -13.59 4.18 23.85
N GLN A 258 -14.85 4.40 24.22
CA GLN A 258 -15.91 4.67 23.25
C GLN A 258 -15.63 5.97 22.46
N ARG A 259 -15.17 7.02 23.14
CA ARG A 259 -14.78 8.28 22.48
C ARG A 259 -13.61 8.07 21.51
N LEU A 260 -12.59 7.32 21.91
CA LEU A 260 -11.45 7.02 21.07
C LEU A 260 -11.85 6.15 19.87
N GLN A 261 -12.71 5.15 20.06
CA GLN A 261 -13.23 4.32 18.99
C GLN A 261 -14.03 5.16 17.98
N HIS A 262 -14.92 6.03 18.44
CA HIS A 262 -15.68 6.93 17.57
C HIS A 262 -14.76 7.88 16.81
N PHE A 263 -13.75 8.44 17.48
CA PHE A 263 -12.76 9.30 16.84
C PHE A 263 -11.99 8.56 15.75
N LEU A 264 -11.41 7.40 16.04
CA LEU A 264 -10.65 6.63 15.06
C LEU A 264 -11.52 6.16 13.91
N ARG A 265 -12.78 5.78 14.19
CA ARG A 265 -13.73 5.41 13.14
C ARG A 265 -14.06 6.60 12.25
N ALA A 266 -14.29 7.78 12.82
CA ALA A 266 -14.51 9.00 12.04
C ALA A 266 -13.27 9.36 11.18
N VAL A 267 -12.05 9.20 11.70
CA VAL A 267 -10.81 9.41 10.93
C VAL A 267 -10.69 8.39 9.79
N PHE A 268 -10.99 7.12 10.06
CA PHE A 268 -10.96 6.06 9.06
C PHE A 268 -12.03 6.29 7.97
N ASP A 269 -13.24 6.65 8.36
CA ASP A 269 -14.33 6.97 7.45
C ASP A 269 -13.96 8.18 6.59
N PHE A 270 -13.42 9.26 7.18
CA PHE A 270 -12.91 10.44 6.45
C PHE A 270 -11.83 10.06 5.43
N ALA A 271 -10.84 9.26 5.82
CA ALA A 271 -9.77 8.82 4.91
C ALA A 271 -10.34 8.03 3.71
N LEU A 272 -11.30 7.14 3.95
CA LEU A 272 -11.90 6.36 2.88
C LEU A 272 -12.83 7.20 1.98
N THR A 273 -13.71 8.04 2.54
CA THR A 273 -14.73 8.75 1.75
C THR A 273 -14.20 10.06 1.17
N ASP A 274 -13.58 10.91 1.99
CA ASP A 274 -13.26 12.29 1.61
C ASP A 274 -11.85 12.42 1.02
N ALA A 275 -10.90 11.59 1.47
CA ALA A 275 -9.57 11.58 0.88
C ALA A 275 -9.50 10.63 -0.33
N ILE A 276 -9.92 9.37 -0.19
CA ILE A 276 -9.78 8.36 -1.23
C ILE A 276 -10.90 8.42 -2.27
N GLU A 277 -12.17 8.26 -1.88
CA GLU A 277 -13.27 8.16 -2.86
C GLU A 277 -13.49 9.46 -3.64
N ALA A 278 -13.38 10.63 -3.00
CA ALA A 278 -13.53 11.91 -3.68
C ALA A 278 -12.48 12.13 -4.79
N GLU A 279 -11.20 11.87 -4.50
CA GLU A 279 -10.13 12.02 -5.49
C GLU A 279 -10.18 10.92 -6.56
N TRP A 280 -10.50 9.69 -6.15
CA TRP A 280 -10.60 8.57 -7.08
C TRP A 280 -11.74 8.72 -8.07
N THR A 281 -12.90 9.22 -7.65
CA THR A 281 -14.04 9.48 -8.54
C THR A 281 -13.72 10.57 -9.55
N GLY A 282 -13.02 11.64 -9.14
CA GLY A 282 -12.49 12.65 -10.06
C GLY A 282 -11.53 12.05 -11.10
N PHE A 283 -10.59 11.21 -10.66
CA PHE A 283 -9.67 10.51 -11.55
C PHE A 283 -10.38 9.55 -12.53
N GLN A 284 -11.38 8.80 -12.07
CA GLN A 284 -12.18 7.94 -12.95
C GLN A 284 -12.91 8.72 -14.04
N GLY A 285 -13.32 9.96 -13.75
CA GLY A 285 -13.85 10.89 -14.75
C GLY A 285 -12.84 11.18 -15.88
N HIS A 286 -11.55 11.35 -15.55
CA HIS A 286 -10.49 11.51 -16.54
C HIS A 286 -10.27 10.25 -17.39
N VAL A 287 -10.29 9.06 -16.76
CA VAL A 287 -10.20 7.77 -17.48
C VAL A 287 -11.36 7.62 -18.46
N ALA A 288 -12.59 7.90 -18.01
CA ALA A 288 -13.79 7.82 -18.86
C ALA A 288 -13.76 8.83 -20.02
N ALA A 289 -13.31 10.07 -19.77
CA ALA A 289 -13.15 11.08 -20.81
C ALA A 289 -12.09 10.69 -21.84
N ALA A 290 -10.96 10.14 -21.39
CA ALA A 290 -9.92 9.62 -22.28
C ALA A 290 -10.45 8.48 -23.16
N ALA A 291 -11.22 7.56 -22.57
CA ALA A 291 -11.84 6.46 -23.32
C ALA A 291 -12.87 6.94 -24.35
N ALA A 292 -13.73 7.90 -23.99
CA ALA A 292 -14.68 8.49 -24.91
C ALA A 292 -13.98 9.21 -26.08
N ALA A 293 -12.90 9.95 -25.82
CA ALA A 293 -12.12 10.61 -26.86
C ALA A 293 -11.40 9.63 -27.79
N ALA A 294 -10.90 8.52 -27.23
CA ALA A 294 -10.25 7.48 -27.99
C ALA A 294 -11.21 6.86 -29.03
N ALA A 295 -12.46 6.61 -28.62
CA ALA A 295 -13.52 6.08 -29.46
C ALA A 295 -14.05 7.08 -30.51
N ALA A 296 -14.18 8.37 -30.16
CA ALA A 296 -14.77 9.37 -31.06
C ALA A 296 -13.93 9.68 -32.31
N GLY A 297 -12.61 9.51 -32.24
CA GLY A 297 -11.71 9.88 -33.33
C GLY A 297 -11.55 8.83 -34.44
N GLU A 298 -12.48 7.89 -34.61
CA GLU A 298 -12.64 7.14 -35.87
C GLU A 298 -13.18 8.05 -37.00
N THR A 299 -13.71 9.23 -36.66
CA THR A 299 -14.06 10.28 -37.62
C THR A 299 -12.99 11.38 -37.64
N GLY A 300 -12.20 11.46 -38.72
CA GLY A 300 -10.94 12.21 -38.82
C GLY A 300 -10.96 13.73 -38.54
N ALA A 301 -12.13 14.36 -38.40
CA ALA A 301 -12.23 15.80 -38.08
C ALA A 301 -12.20 16.11 -36.56
N ALA A 302 -12.59 15.16 -35.71
CA ALA A 302 -12.64 15.36 -34.25
C ALA A 302 -11.26 15.28 -33.57
N ALA A 303 -10.30 14.57 -34.18
CA ALA A 303 -8.95 14.40 -33.65
C ALA A 303 -8.17 15.72 -33.56
N ALA A 304 -8.36 16.64 -34.51
CA ALA A 304 -7.73 17.96 -34.50
C ALA A 304 -8.35 18.94 -33.49
N ALA A 305 -9.64 18.77 -33.17
CA ALA A 305 -10.31 19.54 -32.12
C ALA A 305 -10.01 19.00 -30.71
N ALA A 306 -9.85 17.67 -30.56
CA ALA A 306 -9.47 17.01 -29.31
C ALA A 306 -8.02 17.33 -28.90
N ALA A 307 -7.11 17.52 -29.86
CA ALA A 307 -5.73 17.93 -29.60
C ALA A 307 -5.59 19.32 -28.92
N ARG A 308 -6.64 20.15 -28.90
CA ARG A 308 -6.63 21.45 -28.20
C ARG A 308 -6.99 21.37 -26.71
N LYS A 309 -7.41 20.21 -26.20
CA LYS A 309 -7.59 19.98 -24.76
C LYS A 309 -6.52 18.99 -24.32
N ASN A 310 -5.49 19.48 -23.62
CA ASN A 310 -4.39 18.70 -23.01
C ASN A 310 -4.82 17.55 -22.07
N SER A 311 -6.12 17.28 -21.93
CA SER A 311 -6.71 16.32 -21.00
C SER A 311 -6.87 14.90 -21.56
N LEU A 312 -6.37 14.60 -22.77
CA LEU A 312 -6.73 13.36 -23.50
C LEU A 312 -5.54 12.51 -23.98
N SER A 313 -4.31 12.86 -23.61
CA SER A 313 -3.13 12.03 -23.93
C SER A 313 -2.90 10.96 -22.85
N PHE A 314 -2.21 9.88 -23.22
CA PHE A 314 -1.76 8.86 -22.27
C PHE A 314 -0.96 9.47 -21.11
N PHE A 315 -0.02 10.37 -21.41
CA PHE A 315 0.80 11.02 -20.39
C PHE A 315 -0.02 11.95 -19.47
N ALA A 316 -1.04 12.64 -20.01
CA ALA A 316 -1.96 13.41 -19.17
C ALA A 316 -2.72 12.50 -18.19
N LEU A 317 -3.06 11.28 -18.60
CA LEU A 317 -3.71 10.30 -17.73
C LEU A 317 -2.76 9.76 -16.65
N VAL A 318 -1.49 9.52 -17.00
CA VAL A 318 -0.43 9.16 -16.05
C VAL A 318 -0.21 10.28 -15.02
N GLU A 319 -0.15 11.53 -15.47
CA GLU A 319 0.00 12.70 -14.59
C GLU A 319 -1.23 12.87 -13.68
N ALA A 320 -2.45 12.70 -14.22
CA ALA A 320 -3.67 12.74 -13.43
C ALA A 320 -3.70 11.64 -12.35
N HIS A 321 -3.21 10.44 -12.66
CA HIS A 321 -3.06 9.36 -11.68
C HIS A 321 -2.05 9.71 -10.59
N ALA A 322 -0.87 10.25 -10.96
CA ALA A 322 0.15 10.66 -10.01
C ALA A 322 -0.35 11.77 -9.06
N ARG A 323 -1.11 12.74 -9.60
CA ARG A 323 -1.78 13.79 -8.81
C ARG A 323 -2.86 13.22 -7.90
N CYS A 324 -3.67 12.27 -8.39
CA CYS A 324 -4.66 11.58 -7.54
C CYS A 324 -3.95 10.92 -6.34
N ALA A 325 -2.88 10.16 -6.58
CA ALA A 325 -2.11 9.53 -5.50
C ALA A 325 -1.49 10.57 -4.54
N GLU A 326 -1.05 11.71 -5.04
CA GLU A 326 -0.54 12.83 -4.23
C GLU A 326 -1.62 13.44 -3.33
N ASN A 327 -2.78 13.72 -3.89
CA ASN A 327 -3.88 14.35 -3.18
C ASN A 327 -4.41 13.41 -2.10
N VAL A 328 -4.52 12.11 -2.39
CA VAL A 328 -4.89 11.11 -1.39
C VAL A 328 -3.84 11.06 -0.28
N TYR A 329 -2.55 11.00 -0.62
CA TYR A 329 -1.46 10.94 0.35
C TYR A 329 -1.39 12.19 1.24
N THR A 330 -1.62 13.37 0.69
CA THR A 330 -1.55 14.63 1.46
C THR A 330 -2.78 14.87 2.35
N ARG A 331 -3.92 14.24 2.04
CA ARG A 331 -5.15 14.32 2.84
C ARG A 331 -5.32 13.20 3.86
N SER A 332 -4.54 12.11 3.73
CA SER A 332 -4.54 10.96 4.65
C SER A 332 -3.57 11.19 5.80
#